data_AF-A0A929SA96-F1
#
_entry.id   AF-A0A929SA96-F1
#
_cell.length_a   1.000
_cell.length_b   1.000
_cell.length_c   1.000
_cell.angle_alpha   90.00
_cell.angle_beta   90.00
_cell.angle_gamma   90.00
#
_symmetry.space_group_name_H-M   'P 1'
#
loop_
_entity.id
_entity.type
_entity.pdbx_description
1 polymer ?
#
loop_
_entity_poly.entity_id
_entity_poly.type
_entity_poly.pdbx_seq_one_letter_code
_entity_poly.pdbx_strand_id
1 'polypeptide(L)'
;MEKYSIYIIGAICGISYGAFVGFCKYVVLWMKLAKSSKKQVASQSITARIFGGIIINIVALAATLLFKNSEVLDFSALAIGTAFSLSVTARLFSVKNIIAEKQVIDDIGGKK
;
A
#
# COMPACT_ATOMS: atom_id res chain seq x y z
N MET A 1 10.46 29.24 -12.70
CA MET A 1 10.89 27.82 -12.66
C MET A 1 10.72 27.20 -11.27
N GLU A 2 10.89 27.94 -10.16
CA GLU A 2 10.80 27.41 -8.79
C GLU A 2 9.47 26.71 -8.42
N LYS A 3 8.32 27.22 -8.87
CA LYS A 3 7.02 26.60 -8.58
C LYS A 3 6.86 25.18 -9.12
N TYR A 4 7.42 24.89 -10.30
CA TYR A 4 7.36 23.56 -10.90
C TYR A 4 8.27 22.58 -10.16
N SER A 5 9.44 23.03 -9.71
CA SER A 5 10.35 22.22 -8.91
C SER A 5 9.72 21.84 -7.56
N ILE A 6 9.08 22.77 -6.86
CA ILE A 6 8.38 22.51 -5.59
C ILE A 6 7.24 21.50 -5.78
N TYR A 7 6.51 21.59 -6.90
CA TYR A 7 5.45 20.64 -7.24
C TYR A 7 5.98 19.22 -7.49
N ILE A 8 7.05 19.11 -8.29
CA ILE A 8 7.68 17.80 -8.60
C ILE A 8 8.26 17.17 -7.33
N ILE A 9 8.93 17.97 -6.49
CA ILE A 9 9.49 17.50 -5.21
C ILE A 9 8.37 17.05 -4.27
N GLY A 10 7.27 17.81 -4.19
CA GLY A 10 6.07 17.42 -3.44
C GLY A 10 5.50 16.09 -3.91
N ALA A 11 5.35 15.91 -5.23
CA ALA A 11 4.85 14.66 -5.82
C ALA A 11 5.76 13.47 -5.55
N ILE A 12 7.08 13.61 -5.74
CA ILE A 12 8.06 12.54 -5.49
C ILE A 12 8.07 12.15 -4.01
N CYS A 13 8.03 13.15 -3.11
CA CYS A 13 7.99 12.93 -1.67
C CYS A 13 6.70 12.20 -1.27
N GLY A 14 5.55 12.59 -1.83
CA GLY A 14 4.27 11.92 -1.63
C GLY A 14 4.26 10.48 -2.16
N ILE A 15 4.79 10.24 -3.36
CA ILE A 15 4.88 8.89 -3.94
C ILE A 15 5.76 7.99 -3.07
N SER A 16 6.93 8.49 -2.65
CA SER A 16 7.89 7.76 -1.83
C SER A 16 7.30 7.43 -0.46
N TYR A 17 6.64 8.39 0.17
CA TYR A 17 5.96 8.20 1.44
C TYR A 17 4.81 7.18 1.32
N GLY A 18 3.93 7.34 0.32
CA GLY A 18 2.83 6.43 0.08
C GLY A 18 3.29 5.00 -0.24
N ALA A 19 4.40 4.85 -0.96
CA ALA A 19 4.98 3.55 -1.28
C ALA A 19 5.55 2.87 -0.02
N PHE A 20 6.25 3.64 0.81
CA PHE A 20 6.81 3.16 2.07
C PHE A 20 5.70 2.71 3.03
N VAL A 21 4.66 3.52 3.22
CA VAL A 21 3.53 3.16 4.09
C VAL A 21 2.77 1.95 3.54
N GLY A 22 2.55 1.90 2.23
CA GLY A 22 1.95 0.75 1.57
C GLY A 22 2.76 -0.54 1.78
N PHE A 23 4.08 -0.46 1.74
CA PHE A 23 4.98 -1.57 2.04
C PHE A 23 4.94 -1.98 3.53
N CYS A 24 5.02 -1.02 4.45
CA CYS A 24 4.90 -1.30 5.89
C CYS A 24 3.56 -1.98 6.23
N LYS A 25 2.46 -1.50 5.66
CA LYS A 25 1.13 -2.11 5.77
C LYS A 25 1.13 -3.56 5.30
N TYR A 26 1.79 -3.86 4.18
CA TYR A 26 1.93 -5.23 3.68
C TYR A 26 2.72 -6.11 4.65
N VAL A 27 3.88 -5.66 5.12
CA VAL A 27 4.68 -6.44 6.08
C VAL A 27 3.88 -6.71 7.35
N VAL A 28 3.21 -5.71 7.92
CA VAL A 28 2.47 -5.85 9.18
C VAL A 28 1.22 -6.73 9.03
N LEU A 29 0.43 -6.52 7.97
CA LEU A 29 -0.85 -7.22 7.80
C LEU A 29 -0.72 -8.58 7.09
N TRP A 30 0.21 -8.73 6.15
CA TRP A 30 0.30 -9.90 5.27
C TRP A 30 1.46 -10.83 5.59
N MET A 31 2.64 -10.33 5.99
CA MET A 31 3.77 -11.22 6.34
C MET A 31 3.47 -12.11 7.56
N LYS A 32 2.68 -11.60 8.52
CA LYS A 32 2.16 -12.40 9.64
C LYS A 32 1.22 -13.54 9.19
N LEU A 33 0.55 -13.41 8.04
CA LEU A 33 -0.33 -14.47 7.52
C LEU A 33 0.45 -15.57 6.79
N ALA A 34 1.45 -15.19 5.98
CA ALA A 34 2.30 -16.14 5.27
C ALA A 34 3.05 -17.08 6.23
N LYS A 35 3.37 -16.60 7.44
CA LYS A 35 4.02 -17.39 8.49
C LYS A 35 3.04 -18.28 9.28
N SER A 36 1.75 -17.99 9.25
CA SER A 36 0.68 -18.78 9.89
C SER A 36 -0.01 -19.71 8.89
N SER A 37 0.79 -20.41 8.08
CA SER A 37 0.32 -21.52 7.26
C SER A 37 0.04 -22.72 8.17
N LYS A 38 -1.21 -22.90 8.63
CA LYS A 38 -1.80 -24.24 8.95
C LYS A 38 -3.23 -24.27 9.51
N LYS A 39 -3.89 -23.15 9.80
CA LYS A 39 -5.29 -23.21 10.24
C LYS A 39 -6.13 -22.20 9.48
N GLN A 40 -7.02 -22.74 8.63
CA GLN A 40 -8.30 -22.19 8.21
C GLN A 40 -8.41 -20.69 8.50
N VAL A 41 -7.98 -19.88 7.53
CA VAL A 41 -8.06 -18.43 7.62
C VAL A 41 -9.55 -18.07 7.70
N ALA A 42 -10.06 -17.97 8.92
CA ALA A 42 -11.45 -17.61 9.17
C ALA A 42 -11.72 -16.28 8.47
N SER A 43 -12.80 -16.22 7.69
CA SER A 43 -13.22 -15.05 6.91
C SER A 43 -13.17 -13.72 7.69
N GLN A 44 -13.41 -13.77 9.02
CA GLN A 44 -13.23 -12.64 9.95
C GLN A 44 -11.81 -12.04 9.99
N SER A 45 -10.75 -12.85 9.89
CA SER A 45 -9.37 -12.35 9.86
C SER A 45 -9.04 -11.60 8.57
N ILE A 46 -9.75 -11.88 7.47
CA ILE A 46 -9.56 -11.18 6.19
C ILE A 46 -10.28 -9.83 6.26
N THR A 47 -11.54 -9.82 6.72
CA THR A 47 -12.33 -8.58 6.89
C THR A 47 -11.66 -7.58 7.83
N ALA A 48 -11.16 -8.03 9.00
CA ALA A 48 -10.46 -7.16 9.94
C ALA A 48 -9.19 -6.52 9.35
N ARG A 49 -8.51 -7.22 8.43
CA ARG A 49 -7.30 -6.70 7.75
C ARG A 49 -7.62 -5.76 6.61
N ILE A 50 -8.73 -5.95 5.91
CA ILE A 50 -9.24 -4.97 4.94
C ILE A 50 -9.56 -3.66 5.67
N PHE A 51 -10.30 -3.74 6.78
CA PHE A 51 -10.60 -2.58 7.62
C PHE A 51 -9.33 -1.92 8.19
N GLY A 52 -8.41 -2.71 8.76
CA GLY A 52 -7.11 -2.20 9.23
C GLY A 52 -6.30 -1.55 8.11
N GLY A 53 -6.40 -2.08 6.90
CA GLY A 53 -5.78 -1.49 5.72
C GLY A 53 -6.39 -0.16 5.31
N ILE A 54 -7.70 -0.01 5.38
CA ILE A 54 -8.39 1.26 5.11
C ILE A 54 -7.98 2.31 6.15
N ILE A 55 -7.95 1.95 7.43
CA ILE A 55 -7.53 2.84 8.51
C ILE A 55 -6.09 3.31 8.27
N ILE A 56 -5.15 2.42 7.95
CA ILE A 56 -3.76 2.80 7.67
C ILE A 56 -3.68 3.77 6.47
N ASN A 57 -4.46 3.54 5.41
CA ASN A 57 -4.48 4.46 4.26
C ASN A 57 -5.02 5.84 4.64
N ILE A 58 -6.09 5.90 5.45
CA ILE A 58 -6.67 7.16 5.94
C ILE A 58 -5.68 7.89 6.85
N VAL A 59 -5.04 7.18 7.78
CA VAL A 59 -4.03 7.76 8.69
C VAL A 59 -2.81 8.24 7.92
N ALA A 60 -2.34 7.49 6.92
CA ALA A 60 -1.23 7.89 6.06
C ALA A 60 -1.57 9.17 5.28
N LEU A 61 -2.78 9.25 4.73
CA LEU A 61 -3.24 10.45 4.04
C LEU A 61 -3.41 11.61 5.03
N ALA A 62 -3.93 11.38 6.24
CA ALA A 62 -4.02 12.40 7.28
C ALA A 62 -2.64 12.89 7.73
N ALA A 63 -1.62 12.03 7.76
CA ALA A 63 -0.24 12.43 8.08
C ALA A 63 0.34 13.42 7.06
N THR A 64 -0.15 13.44 5.81
CA THR A 64 0.23 14.48 4.84
C THR A 64 -0.20 15.88 5.28
N LEU A 65 -1.24 16.01 6.11
CA LEU A 65 -1.70 17.30 6.64
C LEU A 65 -0.67 17.94 7.58
N LEU A 66 0.23 17.16 8.18
CA LEU A 66 1.33 17.69 8.99
C LEU A 66 2.29 18.54 8.15
N PHE A 67 2.35 18.30 6.84
CA PHE A 67 3.18 19.02 5.89
C PHE A 67 2.44 20.19 5.21
N LYS A 68 1.18 20.45 5.57
CA LYS A 68 0.36 21.53 4.98
C LYS A 68 0.98 22.92 5.13
N ASN A 69 1.70 23.16 6.23
CA ASN A 69 2.37 24.43 6.50
C ASN A 69 3.82 24.48 6.00
N SER A 70 4.28 23.49 5.24
CA SER A 70 5.64 23.48 4.71
C SER A 70 5.72 24.34 3.45
N GLU A 71 6.54 25.39 3.45
CA GLU A 71 6.77 26.26 2.27
C GLU A 71 7.56 25.55 1.16
N VAL A 72 8.19 24.43 1.47
CA VAL A 72 9.10 23.69 0.58
C VAL A 72 8.41 22.56 -0.19
N LEU A 73 7.20 22.16 0.23
CA LEU A 73 6.47 21.03 -0.35
C LEU A 73 5.06 21.46 -0.75
N ASP A 74 4.72 21.32 -2.03
CA ASP A 74 3.34 21.52 -2.47
C ASP A 74 2.44 20.43 -1.86
N PHE A 75 1.57 20.84 -0.94
CA PHE A 75 0.67 19.95 -0.22
C PHE A 75 -0.25 19.16 -1.17
N SER A 76 -0.72 19.79 -2.25
CA SER A 76 -1.63 19.14 -3.20
C SER A 76 -0.89 18.02 -3.95
N ALA A 77 0.32 18.31 -4.44
CA ALA A 77 1.17 17.33 -5.11
C ALA A 77 1.53 16.15 -4.18
N LEU A 78 1.84 16.46 -2.91
CA LEU A 78 2.18 15.46 -1.89
C LEU A 78 0.99 14.55 -1.56
N ALA A 79 -0.20 15.13 -1.36
CA ALA A 79 -1.41 14.36 -1.08
C ALA A 79 -1.80 13.48 -2.27
N ILE A 80 -1.77 14.02 -3.50
CA ILE A 80 -2.08 13.28 -4.73
C ILE A 80 -1.07 12.14 -4.93
N GLY A 81 0.23 12.41 -4.80
CA GLY A 81 1.28 11.40 -4.93
C GLY A 81 1.14 10.28 -3.91
N THR A 82 0.81 10.63 -2.66
CA THR A 82 0.57 9.66 -1.57
C THR A 82 -0.65 8.79 -1.86
N ALA A 83 -1.78 9.39 -2.24
CA ALA A 83 -3.01 8.66 -2.56
C ALA A 83 -2.85 7.74 -3.78
N PHE A 84 -2.16 8.22 -4.81
CA PHE A 84 -1.84 7.43 -6.01
C PHE A 84 -0.99 6.22 -5.65
N SER A 85 0.11 6.43 -4.93
CA SER A 85 1.03 5.37 -4.52
C SER A 85 0.33 4.34 -3.63
N LEU A 86 -0.43 4.77 -2.60
CA LEU A 86 -1.23 3.87 -1.76
C LEU A 86 -2.22 3.03 -2.56
N SER A 87 -2.84 3.60 -3.60
CA SER A 87 -3.78 2.89 -4.48
C SER A 87 -3.10 1.87 -5.37
N VAL A 88 -1.95 2.24 -5.96
CA VAL A 88 -1.14 1.34 -6.80
C VAL A 88 -0.60 0.19 -5.98
N THR A 89 -0.04 0.47 -4.81
CA THR A 89 0.50 -0.53 -3.89
C THR A 89 -0.57 -1.51 -3.42
N ALA A 90 -1.80 -1.05 -3.16
CA ALA A 90 -2.92 -1.94 -2.82
C ALA A 90 -3.25 -2.93 -3.96
N ARG A 91 -3.22 -2.47 -5.22
CA ARG A 91 -3.48 -3.33 -6.39
C ARG A 91 -2.34 -4.31 -6.66
N LEU A 92 -1.10 -3.86 -6.60
CA LEU A 92 0.09 -4.71 -6.81
C LEU A 92 0.13 -5.89 -5.84
N PHE A 93 -0.25 -5.68 -4.58
CA PHE A 93 -0.29 -6.76 -3.60
C PHE A 93 -1.44 -7.74 -3.82
N SER A 94 -2.60 -7.28 -4.29
CA SER A 94 -3.69 -8.17 -4.68
C SER A 94 -3.27 -9.09 -5.82
N VAL A 95 -2.64 -8.53 -6.86
CA VAL A 95 -2.18 -9.28 -8.04
C VAL A 95 -1.09 -10.31 -7.68
N LYS A 96 -0.15 -9.97 -6.80
CA LYS A 96 0.88 -10.91 -6.33
C LYS A 96 0.29 -12.17 -5.67
N ASN A 97 -0.77 -12.02 -4.88
CA ASN A 97 -1.40 -13.17 -4.23
C ASN A 97 -2.16 -14.04 -5.23
N ILE A 98 -2.83 -13.44 -6.22
CA ILE A 98 -3.56 -14.17 -7.27
C ILE A 98 -2.57 -14.95 -8.15
N ILE A 99 -1.43 -14.35 -8.52
CA ILE A 99 -0.39 -15.03 -9.32
C ILE A 99 0.24 -16.18 -8.53
N ALA A 100 0.51 -15.98 -7.22
CA ALA A 100 1.04 -17.02 -6.36
C ALA A 100 0.04 -18.19 -6.20
N GLU A 101 -1.25 -17.91 -6.05
CA GLU A 101 -2.30 -18.93 -6.01
C GLU A 101 -2.40 -19.70 -7.34
N LYS A 102 -2.29 -19.01 -8.47
CA LYS A 102 -2.33 -19.63 -9.80
C LYS A 102 -1.13 -20.54 -10.07
N GLN A 103 0.07 -20.14 -9.64
CA GLN A 103 1.27 -20.99 -9.75
C GLN A 103 1.16 -22.28 -8.93
N VAL A 104 0.55 -22.24 -7.74
CA VAL A 104 0.33 -23.44 -6.91
C VAL A 104 -0.67 -24.40 -7.56
N ILE A 105 -1.72 -23.88 -8.21
CA ILE A 105 -2.71 -24.70 -8.91
C ILE A 105 -2.11 -25.38 -10.14
N ASP A 106 -1.30 -24.66 -10.93
CA ASP A 106 -0.63 -25.24 -12.10
C ASP A 106 0.43 -26.29 -11.71
N ASP A 107 1.12 -26.13 -10.57
CA ASP A 107 2.10 -27.11 -10.05
C ASP A 107 1.41 -28.41 -9.56
N ILE A 108 0.21 -28.32 -9.00
CA ILE A 108 -0.60 -29.48 -8.59
C ILE A 108 -1.31 -30.14 -9.80
N GLY A 109 -1.71 -29.34 -10.79
CA GLY A 109 -2.39 -29.80 -12.01
C GLY A 109 -1.46 -30.38 -13.08
N GLY A 110 -0.15 -30.14 -12.97
CA GLY A 110 0.88 -30.58 -13.93
C GLY A 110 1.41 -32.01 -13.76
N LYS A 111 0.85 -32.80 -12.83
CA LYS A 111 1.09 -34.26 -12.81
C LYS A 111 -0.01 -35.00 -13.58
N LYS A 112 0.07 -34.98 -14.89
CA LYS A 112 -0.36 -36.08 -15.74
C LYS A 112 0.65 -36.32 -16.83
#